data_AF-A0A0N4T8G8-F1
#
_entry.id   AF-A0A0N4T8G8-F1
#
_cell.length_a   1.000
_cell.length_b   1.000
_cell.length_c   1.000
_cell.angle_alpha   90.00
_cell.angle_beta   90.00
_cell.angle_gamma   90.00
#
_symmetry.space_group_name_H-M   'P 1'
#
loop_
_entity.id
_entity.type
_entity.pdbx_description
1 polymer ?
#
loop_
_entity_poly.entity_id
_entity_poly.type
_entity_poly.pdbx_seq_one_letter_code
_entity_poly.pdbx_strand_id
1 'polypeptide(L)'
;DGDFIYYCKTKNGRCQKICVGCHFKDKLLYDGDRYHKDDTVFMCEVRPDKYRHKPVGCVVRDAKGETVERVVGCKWYQQTKKSKVEQICVLENGKAVVKTLGCIFVHKGYNTLFLKPGTYTIWNQQIDGLAIGVICRQPKNDGMPSLETFKIEDIIYKVNGLRYDQPRG
;
A
#
# COMPACT_ATOMS: atom_id res chain seq x y z
N ASP A 1 2.52 -27.44 -14.56
CA ASP A 1 4.00 -27.48 -14.63
C ASP A 1 4.52 -26.33 -15.46
N GLY A 2 5.37 -25.47 -14.90
CA GLY A 2 5.87 -24.29 -15.63
C GLY A 2 6.29 -23.09 -14.77
N ASP A 3 6.05 -23.13 -13.46
CA ASP A 3 6.38 -22.02 -12.55
C ASP A 3 7.78 -22.12 -11.93
N PHE A 4 8.45 -23.26 -12.08
CA PHE A 4 9.74 -23.57 -11.44
C PHE A 4 10.68 -24.31 -12.39
N ILE A 5 11.97 -24.07 -12.18
CA ILE A 5 13.08 -24.65 -12.94
C ILE A 5 13.70 -25.76 -12.11
N TYR A 6 13.97 -26.89 -12.74
CA TYR A 6 14.54 -28.04 -12.06
C TYR A 6 15.82 -28.52 -12.71
N TYR A 7 16.71 -29.06 -11.89
CA TYR A 7 17.94 -29.72 -12.29
C TYR A 7 17.96 -31.15 -11.72
N CYS A 8 18.41 -32.14 -12.51
CA CYS A 8 18.67 -33.48 -11.98
C CYS A 8 20.08 -33.49 -11.37
N LYS A 9 20.16 -33.76 -10.07
CA LYS A 9 21.42 -33.94 -9.35
C LYS A 9 21.57 -35.38 -8.92
N THR A 10 22.71 -36.00 -9.21
CA THR A 10 23.03 -37.34 -8.69
C THR A 10 23.49 -37.24 -7.24
N LYS A 11 22.85 -37.99 -6.34
CA LYS A 11 23.21 -38.10 -4.92
C LYS A 11 23.12 -39.57 -4.50
N ASN A 12 24.22 -40.12 -3.97
CA ASN A 12 24.32 -41.53 -3.55
C ASN A 12 23.86 -42.52 -4.64
N GLY A 13 24.27 -42.29 -5.90
CA GLY A 13 23.89 -43.15 -7.03
C GLY A 13 22.45 -43.04 -7.50
N ARG A 14 21.64 -42.11 -6.96
CA ARG A 14 20.26 -41.84 -7.41
C ARG A 14 20.16 -40.44 -8.01
N CYS A 15 19.46 -40.28 -9.14
CA CYS A 15 19.07 -38.95 -9.64
C CYS A 15 17.95 -38.38 -8.76
N GLN A 16 18.12 -37.13 -8.32
CA GLN A 16 17.12 -36.37 -7.60
C GLN A 16 16.77 -35.11 -8.39
N LYS A 17 15.48 -34.85 -8.56
CA LYS A 17 14.98 -33.61 -9.14
C LYS A 17 15.02 -32.52 -8.06
N ILE A 18 15.86 -31.52 -8.24
CA ILE A 18 15.97 -30.37 -7.33
C ILE A 18 15.43 -29.11 -8.01
N CYS A 19 14.66 -28.31 -7.28
CA CYS A 19 14.26 -26.98 -7.74
C CYS A 19 15.48 -26.06 -7.64
N VAL A 20 15.76 -25.31 -8.70
CA VAL A 20 16.92 -24.39 -8.78
C VAL A 20 16.52 -22.96 -9.11
N GLY A 21 15.24 -22.71 -9.36
CA GLY A 21 14.75 -21.38 -9.71
C GLY A 21 13.26 -21.36 -9.98
N CYS A 22 12.76 -20.18 -10.32
CA CYS A 22 11.39 -19.92 -10.69
C CYS A 22 11.32 -19.52 -12.16
N HIS A 23 10.15 -19.70 -12.77
CA HIS A 23 9.88 -19.25 -14.12
C HIS A 23 8.68 -18.31 -14.13
N PHE A 24 8.80 -17.17 -14.82
CA PHE A 24 7.73 -16.18 -14.95
C PHE A 24 7.85 -15.41 -16.27
N LYS A 25 6.80 -15.45 -17.11
CA LYS A 25 6.73 -14.75 -18.41
C LYS A 25 8.03 -14.88 -19.22
N ASP A 26 8.42 -16.12 -19.49
CA ASP A 26 9.62 -16.50 -20.26
C ASP A 26 10.96 -16.13 -19.63
N LYS A 27 10.96 -15.65 -18.38
CA LYS A 27 12.19 -15.39 -17.61
C LYS A 27 12.46 -16.51 -16.63
N LEU A 28 13.73 -16.91 -16.59
CA LEU A 28 14.28 -17.76 -15.55
C LEU A 28 14.78 -16.86 -14.42
N LEU A 29 14.36 -17.16 -13.19
CA LEU A 29 14.66 -16.40 -11.98
C LEU A 29 15.38 -17.31 -10.98
N TYR A 30 16.47 -16.83 -10.38
CA TYR A 30 17.19 -17.52 -9.32
C TYR A 30 16.68 -17.09 -7.93
N ASP A 31 17.11 -17.78 -6.87
CA ASP A 31 16.75 -17.42 -5.49
C ASP A 31 17.08 -15.94 -5.22
N GLY A 32 16.08 -15.19 -4.76
CA GLY A 32 16.20 -13.76 -4.49
C GLY A 32 15.82 -12.84 -5.66
N ASP A 33 15.72 -13.34 -6.89
CA ASP A 33 15.29 -12.52 -8.03
C ASP A 33 13.83 -12.08 -7.88
N ARG A 34 13.54 -10.84 -8.30
CA ARG A 34 12.25 -10.19 -8.10
C ARG A 34 11.57 -9.86 -9.43
N TYR A 35 10.24 -9.89 -9.42
CA TYR A 35 9.43 -9.49 -10.57
C TYR A 35 8.11 -8.86 -10.14
N HIS A 36 7.51 -8.10 -11.03
CA HIS A 36 6.20 -7.47 -10.82
C HIS A 36 5.10 -8.30 -11.48
N LYS A 37 4.01 -8.50 -10.75
CA LYS A 37 2.77 -9.04 -11.27
C LYS A 37 1.62 -8.28 -10.62
N ASP A 38 0.86 -7.57 -11.43
CA ASP A 38 -0.15 -6.62 -10.97
C ASP A 38 0.52 -5.59 -10.02
N ASP A 39 -0.12 -5.28 -8.88
CA ASP A 39 0.43 -4.37 -7.87
C ASP A 39 1.29 -5.07 -6.80
N THR A 40 1.74 -6.31 -7.06
CA THR A 40 2.57 -7.09 -6.15
C THR A 40 3.96 -7.36 -6.74
N VAL A 41 4.98 -7.16 -5.91
CA VAL A 41 6.34 -7.62 -6.13
C VAL A 41 6.50 -9.01 -5.54
N PHE A 42 6.85 -9.97 -6.38
CA PHE A 42 7.19 -11.32 -5.99
C PHE A 42 8.71 -11.52 -6.02
N MET A 43 9.18 -12.44 -5.20
CA MET A 43 10.55 -12.90 -5.15
C MET A 43 10.56 -14.42 -5.34
N CYS A 44 11.45 -14.93 -6.17
CA CYS A 44 11.70 -16.35 -6.24
C CYS A 44 12.38 -16.79 -4.92
N GLU A 45 11.77 -17.72 -4.19
CA GLU A 45 12.36 -18.33 -3.01
C GLU A 45 12.63 -19.80 -3.30
N VAL A 46 13.88 -20.22 -3.22
CA VAL A 46 14.33 -21.61 -3.38
C VAL A 46 15.14 -22.02 -2.16
N ARG A 47 14.55 -22.88 -1.33
CA ARG A 47 15.17 -23.52 -0.17
C ARG A 47 15.22 -25.03 -0.38
N PRO A 48 16.06 -25.77 0.37
CA PRO A 48 16.18 -27.22 0.22
C PRO A 48 14.86 -27.99 0.36
N ASP A 49 13.94 -27.48 1.18
CA ASP A 49 12.65 -28.09 1.55
C ASP A 49 11.43 -27.38 0.95
N LYS A 50 11.61 -26.17 0.40
CA LYS A 50 10.51 -25.33 -0.06
C LYS A 50 10.92 -24.41 -1.19
N TYR A 51 10.04 -24.27 -2.18
CA TYR A 51 10.18 -23.26 -3.21
C TYR A 51 8.83 -22.60 -3.50
N ARG A 52 8.83 -21.29 -3.76
CA ARG A 52 7.62 -20.53 -4.07
C ARG A 52 7.92 -19.18 -4.72
N HIS A 53 6.91 -18.63 -5.38
CA HIS A 53 6.83 -17.20 -5.70
C HIS A 53 6.34 -16.46 -4.46
N LYS A 54 7.25 -15.87 -3.70
CA LYS A 54 6.94 -15.22 -2.42
C LYS A 54 6.56 -13.76 -2.66
N PRO A 55 5.36 -13.29 -2.28
CA PRO A 55 5.04 -11.87 -2.26
C PRO A 55 5.92 -11.16 -1.23
N VAL A 56 6.64 -10.11 -1.65
CA VAL A 56 7.60 -9.39 -0.79
C VAL A 56 7.37 -7.88 -0.75
N GLY A 57 6.54 -7.32 -1.63
CA GLY A 57 6.25 -5.89 -1.59
C GLY A 57 5.11 -5.48 -2.50
N CYS A 58 4.67 -4.24 -2.34
CA CYS A 58 3.66 -3.58 -3.15
C CYS A 58 4.36 -2.75 -4.23
N VAL A 59 3.77 -2.71 -5.42
CA VAL A 59 4.14 -1.78 -6.49
C VAL A 59 3.30 -0.53 -6.30
N VAL A 60 3.93 0.63 -6.12
CA VAL A 60 3.24 1.91 -5.94
C VAL A 60 3.74 2.94 -6.94
N ARG A 61 2.92 3.94 -7.27
CA ARG A 61 3.37 5.10 -8.06
C ARG A 61 3.63 6.27 -7.15
N ASP A 62 4.76 6.94 -7.36
CA ASP A 62 5.08 8.17 -6.65
C ASP A 62 4.37 9.39 -7.27
N ALA A 63 4.66 10.59 -6.76
CA ALA A 63 4.05 11.83 -7.25
C ALA A 63 4.45 12.19 -8.70
N LYS A 64 5.56 11.64 -9.21
CA LYS A 64 6.00 11.79 -10.60
C LYS A 64 5.43 10.70 -11.52
N GLY A 65 4.71 9.73 -10.96
CA GLY A 65 4.21 8.57 -11.66
C GLY A 65 5.23 7.45 -11.82
N GLU A 66 6.41 7.58 -11.21
CA GLU A 66 7.46 6.56 -11.23
C GLU A 66 7.05 5.38 -10.35
N THR A 67 7.42 4.17 -10.80
CA THR A 67 7.14 2.95 -10.06
C THR A 67 8.14 2.78 -8.93
N VAL A 68 7.63 2.64 -7.71
CA VAL A 68 8.40 2.44 -6.49
C VAL A 68 7.92 1.16 -5.82
N GLU A 69 8.85 0.35 -5.33
CA GLU A 69 8.51 -0.82 -4.55
C GLU A 69 8.49 -0.48 -3.05
N ARG A 70 7.48 -0.98 -2.34
CA ARG A 70 7.38 -0.88 -0.88
C ARG A 70 7.35 -2.28 -0.30
N VAL A 71 8.36 -2.63 0.51
CA VAL A 71 8.42 -3.95 1.15
C VAL A 71 7.22 -4.13 2.09
N VAL A 72 6.73 -5.37 2.21
CA VAL A 72 5.65 -5.70 3.16
C VAL A 72 6.07 -5.27 4.57
N GLY A 73 5.15 -4.58 5.27
CA GLY A 73 5.36 -3.97 6.59
C GLY A 73 5.86 -2.53 6.55
N CYS A 74 6.37 -2.04 5.41
CA CYS A 74 6.80 -0.65 5.31
C CYS A 74 5.59 0.30 5.36
N LYS A 75 5.71 1.34 6.19
CA LYS A 75 4.80 2.49 6.21
C LYS A 75 5.44 3.67 5.50
N TRP A 76 4.63 4.47 4.81
CA TRP A 76 5.09 5.71 4.19
C TRP A 76 3.99 6.76 4.17
N TYR A 77 4.40 8.00 3.88
CA TYR A 77 3.49 9.11 3.68
C TYR A 77 3.51 9.55 2.23
N GLN A 78 2.33 9.81 1.68
CA GLN A 78 2.18 10.65 0.49
C GLN A 78 1.81 12.05 0.95
N GLN A 79 2.71 13.01 0.73
CA GLN A 79 2.61 14.35 1.29
C GLN A 79 2.31 15.39 0.22
N THR A 80 1.38 16.29 0.54
CA THR A 80 1.15 17.56 -0.14
C THR A 80 1.46 18.72 0.82
N LYS A 81 1.32 19.97 0.36
CA LYS A 81 1.46 21.15 1.24
C LYS A 81 0.45 21.17 2.40
N LYS A 82 -0.71 20.53 2.24
CA LYS A 82 -1.85 20.63 3.19
C LYS A 82 -2.26 19.30 3.81
N SER A 83 -1.67 18.19 3.38
CA SER A 83 -2.07 16.85 3.83
C SER A 83 -0.92 15.86 3.79
N LYS A 84 -1.00 14.84 4.62
CA LYS A 84 -0.21 13.61 4.50
C LYS A 84 -1.16 12.43 4.53
N VAL A 85 -1.01 11.46 3.63
CA VAL A 85 -1.78 10.21 3.65
C VAL A 85 -0.83 9.11 4.11
N GLU A 86 -1.13 8.48 5.23
CA GLU A 86 -0.35 7.36 5.77
C GLU A 86 -0.81 6.05 5.15
N GLN A 87 0.13 5.30 4.60
CA GLN A 87 -0.11 4.01 3.95
C GLN A 87 0.85 2.94 4.47
N ILE A 88 0.46 1.68 4.30
CA ILE A 88 1.25 0.50 4.64
C ILE A 88 1.09 -0.56 3.54
N CYS A 89 2.16 -1.29 3.25
CA CYS A 89 2.09 -2.49 2.43
C CYS A 89 1.87 -3.71 3.33
N VAL A 90 0.82 -4.49 3.12
CA VAL A 90 0.48 -5.67 3.94
C VAL A 90 0.30 -6.90 3.07
N LEU A 91 0.47 -8.08 3.67
CA LEU A 91 0.19 -9.35 3.00
C LEU A 91 -1.26 -9.76 3.26
N GLU A 92 -2.05 -9.90 2.21
CA GLU A 92 -3.43 -10.40 2.29
C GLU A 92 -3.70 -11.40 1.16
N ASN A 93 -4.29 -12.54 1.51
CA ASN A 93 -4.70 -13.58 0.55
C ASN A 93 -3.57 -13.98 -0.43
N GLY A 94 -2.32 -14.03 0.04
CA GLY A 94 -1.16 -14.38 -0.78
C GLY A 94 -0.66 -13.31 -1.74
N LYS A 95 -1.14 -12.06 -1.63
CA LYS A 95 -0.68 -10.89 -2.38
C LYS A 95 -0.26 -9.76 -1.46
N ALA A 96 0.62 -8.88 -1.94
CA ALA A 96 0.95 -7.66 -1.23
C ALA A 96 -0.02 -6.56 -1.67
N VAL A 97 -0.68 -5.91 -0.72
CA VAL A 97 -1.72 -4.92 -0.95
C VAL A 97 -1.42 -3.66 -0.15
N VAL A 98 -1.60 -2.50 -0.78
CA VAL A 98 -1.49 -1.21 -0.10
C VAL A 98 -2.76 -0.96 0.70
N LYS A 99 -2.61 -0.62 1.98
CA LYS A 99 -3.69 -0.13 2.83
C LYS A 99 -3.42 1.27 3.30
N THR A 100 -4.47 2.08 3.33
CA THR A 100 -4.44 3.40 3.95
C THR A 100 -4.72 3.26 5.43
N LEU A 101 -3.85 3.84 6.26
CA LEU A 101 -4.03 3.89 7.70
C LEU A 101 -4.83 5.13 8.12
N GLY A 102 -4.59 6.26 7.45
CA GLY A 102 -5.37 7.47 7.65
C GLY A 102 -4.85 8.67 6.87
N CYS A 103 -5.58 9.76 6.96
CA CYS A 103 -5.22 11.05 6.40
C CYS A 103 -4.90 12.02 7.54
N ILE A 104 -3.81 12.77 7.38
CA ILE A 104 -3.33 13.75 8.33
C ILE A 104 -3.51 15.14 7.72
N PHE A 105 -4.30 15.97 8.37
CA PHE A 105 -4.43 17.39 8.02
C PHE A 105 -3.22 18.16 8.53
N VAL A 106 -2.60 18.96 7.65
CA VAL A 106 -1.45 19.79 8.01
C VAL A 106 -1.87 21.26 8.00
N HIS A 107 -1.83 21.91 9.16
CA HIS A 107 -2.10 23.34 9.30
C HIS A 107 -0.88 24.07 9.83
N LYS A 108 -0.50 25.18 9.16
CA LYS A 108 0.70 25.99 9.49
C LYS A 108 1.99 25.16 9.64
N GLY A 109 2.11 24.07 8.88
CA GLY A 109 3.28 23.17 8.91
C GLY A 109 3.22 22.06 9.95
N TYR A 110 2.23 22.05 10.84
CA TYR A 110 2.06 21.04 11.88
C TYR A 110 1.03 19.98 11.50
N ASN A 111 1.26 18.73 11.88
CA ASN A 111 0.23 17.69 11.81
C ASN A 111 -0.84 18.02 12.85
N THR A 112 -2.06 18.33 12.41
CA THR A 112 -3.10 18.88 13.28
C THR A 112 -4.22 17.89 13.60
N LEU A 113 -4.58 17.05 12.63
CA LEU A 113 -5.64 16.05 12.80
C LEU A 113 -5.26 14.77 12.08
N PHE A 114 -5.60 13.64 12.68
CA PHE A 114 -5.61 12.35 12.03
C PHE A 114 -7.04 11.87 11.83
N LEU A 115 -7.38 11.45 10.62
CA LEU A 115 -8.68 10.89 10.26
C LEU A 115 -8.52 9.49 9.70
N LYS A 116 -9.39 8.57 10.13
CA LYS A 116 -9.48 7.24 9.52
C LYS A 116 -10.02 7.31 8.08
N PRO A 117 -9.68 6.36 7.20
CA PRO A 117 -10.27 6.31 5.85
C PRO A 117 -11.79 6.19 5.90
N GLY A 118 -12.47 6.91 5.00
CA GLY A 118 -13.94 6.90 4.91
C GLY A 118 -14.62 7.71 6.02
N THR A 119 -13.90 8.58 6.71
CA THR A 119 -14.45 9.44 7.76
C THR A 119 -14.32 10.92 7.45
N TYR A 120 -15.10 11.72 8.18
CA TYR A 120 -15.00 13.17 8.20
C TYR A 120 -14.99 13.69 9.64
N THR A 121 -14.46 14.88 9.84
CA THR A 121 -14.53 15.59 11.12
C THR A 121 -14.80 17.08 10.90
N ILE A 122 -15.22 17.77 11.95
CA ILE A 122 -15.35 19.23 11.97
C ILE A 122 -14.25 19.75 12.88
N TRP A 123 -13.40 20.59 12.33
CA TRP A 123 -12.31 21.21 13.06
C TRP A 123 -12.55 22.70 13.24
N ASN A 124 -12.59 23.11 14.51
CA ASN A 124 -12.74 24.50 14.88
C ASN A 124 -11.35 25.10 15.06
N GLN A 125 -10.97 25.99 14.14
CA GLN A 125 -9.75 26.76 14.27
C GLN A 125 -9.97 27.81 15.36
N GLN A 126 -9.54 27.52 16.59
CA GLN A 126 -9.79 28.37 17.78
C GLN A 126 -9.31 29.83 17.66
N ILE A 127 -8.56 30.18 16.61
CA ILE A 127 -7.92 31.49 16.43
C ILE A 127 -8.62 32.34 15.35
N ASP A 128 -9.23 31.74 14.31
CA ASP A 128 -9.81 32.46 13.16
C ASP A 128 -11.35 32.28 13.03
N GLY A 129 -11.98 31.60 13.99
CA GLY A 129 -13.44 31.55 14.17
C GLY A 129 -14.24 30.73 13.14
N LEU A 130 -13.62 30.29 12.05
CA LEU A 130 -14.28 29.50 11.02
C LEU A 130 -14.02 28.01 11.23
N ALA A 131 -15.09 27.28 11.53
CA ALA A 131 -15.10 25.83 11.47
C ALA A 131 -14.89 25.36 10.04
N ILE A 132 -14.05 24.34 9.84
CA ILE A 132 -13.88 23.67 8.55
C ILE A 132 -14.20 22.19 8.69
N GLY A 133 -14.77 21.63 7.65
CA GLY A 133 -14.90 20.19 7.51
C GLY A 133 -13.63 19.59 6.90
N VAL A 134 -13.19 18.45 7.42
CA VAL A 134 -12.06 17.69 6.88
C VAL A 134 -12.52 16.26 6.60
N ILE A 135 -12.17 15.73 5.43
CA ILE A 135 -12.55 14.40 4.95
C ILE A 135 -11.30 13.61 4.61
N CYS A 136 -11.26 12.34 5.02
CA CYS A 136 -10.33 11.34 4.48
C CYS A 136 -11.09 10.45 3.50
N ARG A 137 -11.10 10.83 2.21
CA ARG A 137 -11.90 10.16 1.19
C ARG A 137 -11.15 8.91 0.73
N GLN A 138 -11.83 7.76 0.80
CA GLN A 138 -11.37 6.53 0.18
C GLN A 138 -12.02 6.43 -1.21
N PRO A 139 -11.23 6.38 -2.30
CA PRO A 139 -11.79 6.25 -3.64
C PRO A 139 -12.43 4.88 -3.83
N LYS A 140 -13.45 4.83 -4.70
CA LYS A 140 -14.17 3.59 -5.02
C LYS A 140 -13.37 2.62 -5.91
N ASN A 141 -12.39 3.12 -6.67
CA ASN A 141 -11.66 2.37 -7.70
C ASN A 141 -10.14 2.38 -7.49
N ASP A 142 -9.64 1.80 -6.39
CA ASP A 142 -8.21 1.64 -6.07
C ASP A 142 -7.32 2.88 -6.26
N GLY A 143 -7.93 4.07 -6.31
CA GLY A 143 -7.24 5.33 -6.46
C GLY A 143 -6.49 5.73 -5.20
N MET A 144 -5.70 6.80 -5.27
CA MET A 144 -5.14 7.38 -4.06
C MET A 144 -6.22 7.98 -3.17
N PRO A 145 -6.19 7.71 -1.85
CA PRO A 145 -6.99 8.46 -0.89
C PRO A 145 -6.63 9.94 -0.94
N SER A 146 -7.64 10.79 -0.79
CA SER A 146 -7.47 12.24 -0.75
C SER A 146 -7.93 12.78 0.59
N LEU A 147 -7.17 13.73 1.12
CA LEU A 147 -7.67 14.61 2.15
C LEU A 147 -8.34 15.80 1.48
N GLU A 148 -9.59 16.04 1.83
CA GLU A 148 -10.38 17.16 1.32
C GLU A 148 -10.85 18.05 2.46
N THR A 149 -10.90 19.35 2.22
CA THR A 149 -11.48 20.33 3.15
C THR A 149 -12.74 20.94 2.53
N PHE A 150 -13.75 21.22 3.34
CA PHE A 150 -15.01 21.82 2.90
C PHE A 150 -15.53 22.87 3.90
N LYS A 151 -16.38 23.78 3.43
CA LYS A 151 -17.09 24.74 4.29
C LYS A 151 -18.26 24.06 4.99
N ILE A 152 -18.59 24.44 6.22
CA ILE A 152 -19.68 23.79 6.99
C ILE A 152 -21.02 23.86 6.26
N GLU A 153 -21.28 24.93 5.51
CA GLU A 153 -22.47 25.09 4.66
C GLU A 153 -22.67 23.92 3.67
N ASP A 154 -21.58 23.30 3.21
CA ASP A 154 -21.60 22.21 2.22
C ASP A 154 -21.70 20.82 2.86
N ILE A 155 -21.84 20.72 4.19
CA ILE A 155 -21.69 19.45 4.93
C ILE A 155 -22.61 18.35 4.40
N ILE A 156 -23.89 18.66 4.16
CA ILE A 156 -24.91 17.70 3.74
C ILE A 156 -24.51 17.01 2.42
N TYR A 157 -23.91 17.75 1.50
CA TYR A 157 -23.51 17.24 0.19
C TYR A 157 -22.16 16.51 0.24
N LYS A 158 -21.27 16.90 1.15
CA LYS A 158 -19.89 16.40 1.19
C LYS A 158 -19.72 15.13 2.00
N VAL A 159 -20.55 14.91 3.02
CA VAL A 159 -20.37 13.80 3.98
C VAL A 159 -21.18 12.55 3.65
N ASN A 160 -21.88 12.52 2.52
CA ASN A 160 -22.71 11.39 2.13
C ASN A 160 -21.86 10.09 2.04
N GLY A 161 -22.27 9.07 2.79
CA GLY A 161 -21.57 7.79 2.88
C GLY A 161 -20.32 7.78 3.78
N LEU A 162 -20.01 8.88 4.48
CA LEU A 162 -18.89 8.97 5.42
C LEU A 162 -19.36 8.86 6.87
N ARG A 163 -18.48 8.37 7.73
CA ARG A 163 -18.72 8.32 9.19
C ARG A 163 -18.06 9.52 9.87
N TYR A 164 -18.69 10.08 10.89
CA TYR A 164 -18.05 11.09 11.71
C TYR A 164 -16.93 10.45 12.55
N ASP A 165 -15.74 11.03 12.54
CA ASP A 165 -14.61 10.69 13.40
C ASP A 165 -14.33 11.87 14.32
N GLN A 166 -14.39 11.64 15.61
CA GLN A 166 -14.13 12.68 16.60
C GLN A 166 -12.66 13.14 16.45
N PRO A 167 -12.40 14.45 16.34
CA PRO A 167 -11.05 14.94 16.10
C PRO A 167 -10.14 14.56 17.26
N ARG A 168 -9.01 13.95 16.93
CA ARG A 168 -7.94 13.61 17.88
C ARG A 168 -6.78 14.56 17.59
N GLY A 169 -6.44 15.38 18.58
CA GLY A 169 -5.27 16.26 18.58
C GLY A 169 -4.11 15.61 19.31
#